data_AF-A0A6A6N9A1-F1
#
_entry.id   AF-A0A6A6N9A1-F1
#
_cell.length_a   1.000
_cell.length_b   1.000
_cell.length_c   1.000
_cell.angle_alpha   90.00
_cell.angle_beta   90.00
_cell.angle_gamma   90.00
#
_symmetry.space_group_name_H-M   'P 1'
#
loop_
_entity.id
_entity.type
_entity.pdbx_description
1 polymer ?
#
loop_
_entity_poly.entity_id
_entity_poly.type
_entity_poly.pdbx_seq_one_letter_code
_entity_poly.pdbx_strand_id
1 'polypeptide(L)'
;MFFLHDGPILKFALSISCMRSYPEMDQWIVFLSRKNVVNFTLENWNGERHKLHSRFFSLQKLTNLKLRRCIINPPADFSGFKCLRSLELYRITIADDALESLISSCPLLKKLKLYGFNYVDRLNIQAPQLKKLYFFGSVPKKLPITLKNLSSIELFDLPFDDLDVVSCTLLLMQSSRKLHDLNIKADSNSSADMESVVRFLIEENCSFYLRKLLYVKLTYFSGVTPEMEFIKFILVKSPLLQMMIVEPNEDDPFYIESRVTKDLIRFPRASKTAEIIYNTAEITSRVG
;
A
#
# COMPACT_ATOMS: atom_id res chain seq x y z
N MET A 1 19.98 -31.85 1.66
CA MET A 1 19.37 -31.97 3.00
C MET A 1 17.89 -31.53 3.04
N PHE A 2 17.48 -30.48 2.31
CA PHE A 2 16.09 -29.97 2.31
C PHE A 2 15.02 -31.01 1.92
N PHE A 3 15.31 -31.89 0.96
CA PHE A 3 14.38 -32.93 0.49
C PHE A 3 14.21 -34.13 1.43
N LEU A 4 15.01 -34.24 2.50
CA LEU A 4 14.97 -35.35 3.45
C LEU A 4 14.06 -35.05 4.66
N HIS A 5 13.37 -33.91 4.67
CA HIS A 5 12.50 -33.53 5.79
C HIS A 5 11.13 -34.24 5.70
N ASP A 6 10.87 -35.19 6.59
CA ASP A 6 9.61 -35.94 6.63
C ASP A 6 8.47 -35.23 7.36
N GLY A 7 8.76 -34.26 8.23
CA GLY A 7 7.74 -33.48 8.94
C GLY A 7 6.97 -32.46 8.08
N PRO A 8 5.90 -31.84 8.62
CA PRO A 8 5.20 -30.74 7.97
C PRO A 8 6.10 -29.49 7.90
N ILE A 9 6.08 -28.80 6.76
CA ILE A 9 6.75 -27.50 6.60
C ILE A 9 5.65 -26.44 6.59
N LEU A 10 5.50 -25.73 7.70
CA LEU A 10 4.47 -24.70 7.86
C LEU A 10 4.93 -23.33 7.37
N LYS A 11 6.24 -23.06 7.39
CA LYS A 11 6.85 -21.81 6.95
C LYS A 11 8.05 -22.12 6.06
N PHE A 12 8.02 -21.55 4.86
CA PHE A 12 9.14 -21.51 3.94
C PHE A 12 9.50 -20.06 3.68
N ALA A 13 10.76 -19.69 3.91
CA ALA A 13 11.27 -18.35 3.62
C ALA A 13 12.63 -18.49 2.96
N LEU A 14 12.76 -17.90 1.78
CA LEU A 14 13.97 -17.92 0.99
C LEU A 14 14.28 -16.49 0.56
N SER A 15 15.42 -15.96 0.99
CA SER A 15 15.93 -14.65 0.57
C SER A 15 17.27 -14.86 -0.12
N ILE A 16 17.33 -14.56 -1.41
CA ILE A 16 18.51 -14.78 -2.24
C ILE A 16 18.98 -13.44 -2.81
N SER A 17 20.29 -13.20 -2.70
CA SER A 17 20.93 -11.98 -3.20
C SER A 17 21.10 -11.99 -4.72
N CYS A 18 21.27 -13.14 -5.39
CA CYS A 18 21.28 -13.24 -6.85
C CYS A 18 20.80 -14.61 -7.33
N MET A 19 19.60 -14.69 -7.92
CA MET A 19 19.16 -15.92 -8.60
C MET A 19 19.67 -15.95 -10.03
N ARG A 20 20.63 -16.84 -10.31
CA ARG A 20 20.78 -17.43 -11.65
C ARG A 20 19.66 -18.47 -11.77
N SER A 21 19.00 -18.63 -12.92
CA SER A 21 17.87 -19.57 -13.08
C SER A 21 18.23 -20.98 -12.55
N TYR A 22 17.67 -21.39 -11.41
CA TYR A 22 17.98 -22.66 -10.75
C TYR A 22 16.86 -23.68 -10.96
N PRO A 23 17.12 -24.82 -11.63
CA PRO A 23 16.21 -25.98 -11.67
C PRO A 23 15.85 -26.50 -10.26
N GLU A 24 16.67 -26.22 -9.26
CA GLU A 24 16.48 -26.60 -7.86
C GLU A 24 15.26 -25.92 -7.22
N MET A 25 14.93 -24.69 -7.65
CA MET A 25 13.75 -23.97 -7.16
C MET A 25 12.46 -24.67 -7.57
N ASP A 26 12.39 -25.18 -8.80
CA ASP A 26 11.25 -25.95 -9.27
C ASP A 26 11.10 -27.24 -8.45
N GLN A 27 12.21 -27.89 -8.12
CA GLN A 27 12.21 -29.05 -7.23
C GLN A 27 11.75 -28.70 -5.82
N TRP A 28 12.14 -27.55 -5.27
CA TRP A 28 11.65 -27.07 -3.97
C TRP A 28 10.15 -26.81 -4.01
N ILE A 29 9.63 -26.17 -5.05
CA ILE A 29 8.18 -25.94 -5.22
C ILE A 29 7.43 -27.27 -5.30
N VAL A 30 7.96 -28.26 -6.03
CA VAL A 30 7.39 -29.61 -6.10
C VAL A 30 7.36 -30.30 -4.74
N PHE A 31 8.45 -30.19 -3.98
CA PHE A 31 8.54 -30.77 -2.66
C PHE A 31 7.58 -30.08 -1.68
N LEU A 32 7.57 -28.75 -1.70
CA LEU A 32 6.72 -27.92 -0.86
C LEU A 32 5.24 -28.10 -1.19
N SER A 33 4.84 -28.40 -2.43
CA SER A 33 3.43 -28.66 -2.75
C SER A 33 2.87 -29.89 -2.04
N ARG A 34 3.73 -30.83 -1.64
CA ARG A 34 3.38 -32.01 -0.85
C ARG A 34 3.39 -31.75 0.66
N LYS A 35 3.93 -30.60 1.08
CA LYS A 35 3.99 -30.19 2.49
C LYS A 35 2.95 -29.10 2.69
N ASN A 36 2.19 -29.15 3.78
CA ASN A 36 1.08 -28.23 4.03
C ASN A 36 1.56 -26.80 4.36
N VAL A 37 2.24 -26.13 3.42
CA VAL A 37 2.85 -24.81 3.62
C VAL A 37 1.78 -23.76 3.84
N VAL A 38 1.96 -23.01 4.93
CA VAL A 38 1.05 -21.96 5.37
C VAL A 38 1.63 -20.58 5.08
N ASN A 39 2.94 -20.41 5.28
CA ASN A 39 3.67 -19.18 5.03
C ASN A 39 4.73 -19.40 3.97
N PHE A 40 4.65 -18.66 2.87
CA PHE A 40 5.64 -18.72 1.80
C PHE A 40 6.22 -17.34 1.55
N THR A 41 7.55 -17.24 1.61
CA THR A 41 8.29 -16.02 1.29
C THR A 41 9.40 -16.35 0.31
N LEU A 42 9.39 -15.65 -0.82
CA LEU A 42 10.47 -15.68 -1.80
C LEU A 42 10.92 -14.25 -2.09
N GLU A 43 12.14 -13.94 -1.66
CA GLU A 43 12.75 -12.63 -1.84
C GLU A 43 13.98 -12.73 -2.74
N ASN A 44 13.81 -12.34 -4.00
CA ASN A 44 14.91 -12.19 -4.94
C ASN A 44 15.35 -10.71 -4.94
N TRP A 45 16.59 -10.42 -4.53
CA TRP A 45 17.07 -9.04 -4.39
C TRP A 45 17.81 -8.54 -5.63
N ASN A 46 18.72 -9.34 -6.20
CA ASN A 46 19.46 -9.02 -7.44
C ASN A 46 19.33 -10.13 -8.49
N GLY A 47 19.73 -9.83 -9.74
CA GLY A 47 19.64 -10.77 -10.86
C GLY A 47 18.29 -10.75 -11.60
N GLU A 48 18.08 -11.78 -12.41
CA GLU A 48 16.89 -11.95 -13.26
C GLU A 48 15.63 -12.21 -12.45
N ARG A 49 14.47 -11.82 -12.97
CA ARG A 49 13.18 -12.11 -12.31
C ARG A 49 12.91 -13.61 -12.37
N HIS A 50 12.43 -14.16 -11.26
CA HIS A 50 12.18 -15.60 -11.18
C HIS A 50 10.77 -15.95 -11.64
N LYS A 51 10.64 -16.80 -12.65
CA LYS A 51 9.35 -17.35 -13.06
C LYS A 51 8.89 -18.42 -12.09
N LEU A 52 7.73 -18.23 -11.48
CA LEU A 52 7.14 -19.24 -10.60
C LEU A 52 6.69 -20.46 -11.42
N HIS A 53 7.09 -21.64 -10.96
CA HIS A 53 6.64 -22.92 -11.53
C HIS A 53 5.13 -23.11 -11.33
N SER A 54 4.41 -23.71 -12.29
CA SER A 54 2.94 -23.88 -12.26
C SER A 54 2.42 -24.58 -10.99
N ARG A 55 3.16 -25.58 -10.50
CA ARG A 55 2.84 -26.27 -9.23
C ARG A 55 2.79 -25.36 -8.00
N PHE A 56 3.40 -24.18 -8.03
CA PHE A 56 3.26 -23.18 -6.96
C PHE A 56 1.79 -22.82 -6.70
N PHE A 57 1.00 -22.72 -7.77
CA PHE A 57 -0.43 -22.37 -7.71
C PHE A 57 -1.32 -23.49 -7.13
N SER A 58 -0.76 -24.68 -6.87
CA SER A 58 -1.45 -25.78 -6.17
C SER A 58 -1.37 -25.69 -4.64
N LEU A 59 -0.65 -24.71 -4.08
CA LEU A 59 -0.47 -24.53 -2.63
C LEU A 59 -1.74 -23.96 -1.94
N GLN A 60 -2.74 -24.80 -1.73
CA GLN A 60 -4.08 -24.39 -1.25
C GLN A 60 -4.13 -23.94 0.22
N LYS A 61 -3.14 -24.33 1.05
CA LYS A 61 -3.11 -24.02 2.49
C LYS A 61 -2.39 -22.71 2.83
N LEU A 62 -1.90 -21.98 1.83
CA LEU A 62 -1.22 -20.71 2.07
C LEU A 62 -2.16 -19.71 2.74
N THR A 63 -1.70 -19.16 3.87
CA THR A 63 -2.33 -18.01 4.53
C THR A 63 -1.52 -16.73 4.28
N ASN A 64 -0.21 -16.85 4.11
CA ASN A 64 0.69 -15.70 3.92
C ASN A 64 1.60 -15.96 2.72
N LEU A 65 1.56 -15.07 1.74
CA LEU A 65 2.41 -15.10 0.56
C LEU A 65 3.15 -13.77 0.41
N LYS A 66 4.47 -13.83 0.40
CA LYS A 66 5.35 -12.70 0.08
C LYS A 66 6.25 -13.06 -1.09
N LEU A 67 6.18 -12.28 -2.16
CA LEU A 67 6.98 -12.48 -3.36
C LEU A 67 7.69 -11.17 -3.73
N ARG A 68 8.96 -11.25 -4.08
CA ARG A 68 9.74 -10.12 -4.60
C ARG A 68 10.46 -10.50 -5.88
N ARG A 69 10.38 -9.63 -6.89
CA ARG A 69 11.03 -9.78 -8.21
C ARG A 69 10.78 -11.15 -8.86
N CYS A 70 9.52 -11.57 -8.87
CA CYS A 70 9.04 -12.79 -9.53
C CYS A 70 8.19 -12.47 -10.77
N ILE A 71 8.11 -13.41 -11.71
CA ILE A 71 7.16 -13.43 -12.82
C ILE A 71 6.04 -14.40 -12.44
N ILE A 72 4.81 -13.91 -12.38
CA ILE A 72 3.63 -14.68 -11.98
C ILE A 72 2.74 -14.86 -13.21
N ASN A 73 2.63 -16.11 -13.66
CA ASN A 73 1.72 -16.53 -14.72
C ASN A 73 0.82 -17.63 -14.18
N PRO A 74 -0.35 -17.29 -13.58
CA PRO A 74 -1.28 -18.30 -13.08
C PRO A 74 -1.77 -19.17 -14.24
N PRO A 75 -1.85 -20.50 -14.08
CA PRO A 75 -2.42 -21.38 -15.10
C PRO A 75 -3.93 -21.18 -15.23
N ALA A 76 -4.52 -21.56 -16.36
CA ALA A 76 -5.94 -21.31 -16.66
C ALA A 76 -6.93 -22.01 -15.70
N ASP A 77 -6.50 -23.11 -15.08
CA ASP A 77 -7.25 -23.87 -14.07
C ASP A 77 -7.04 -23.35 -12.64
N PHE A 78 -6.26 -22.26 -12.47
CA PHE A 78 -6.01 -21.69 -11.17
C PHE A 78 -7.27 -21.10 -10.55
N SER A 79 -7.78 -21.77 -9.52
CA SER A 79 -8.98 -21.33 -8.80
C SER A 79 -8.69 -20.35 -7.66
N GLY A 80 -7.45 -19.88 -7.49
CA GLY A 80 -7.07 -18.99 -6.39
C GLY A 80 -6.52 -19.68 -5.15
N PHE A 81 -6.02 -18.88 -4.22
CA PHE A 81 -5.56 -19.32 -2.90
C PHE A 81 -6.67 -19.16 -1.86
N LYS A 82 -7.43 -20.23 -1.59
CA LYS A 82 -8.66 -20.17 -0.79
C LYS A 82 -8.44 -19.79 0.68
N CYS A 83 -7.27 -20.11 1.24
CA CYS A 83 -6.92 -19.80 2.64
C CYS A 83 -6.13 -18.49 2.81
N LEU A 84 -5.81 -17.77 1.72
CA LEU A 84 -4.86 -16.67 1.76
C LEU A 84 -5.46 -15.46 2.51
N ARG A 85 -4.71 -14.97 3.49
CA ARG A 85 -5.05 -13.82 4.35
C ARG A 85 -4.13 -12.62 4.12
N SER A 86 -2.90 -12.86 3.71
CA SER A 86 -1.91 -11.82 3.43
C SER A 86 -1.21 -12.09 2.10
N LEU A 87 -1.29 -11.13 1.18
CA LEU A 87 -0.60 -11.14 -0.10
C LEU A 87 0.32 -9.93 -0.19
N GLU A 88 1.61 -10.16 -0.37
CA GLU A 88 2.61 -9.11 -0.52
C GLU A 88 3.43 -9.32 -1.79
N LEU A 89 3.31 -8.39 -2.73
CA LEU A 89 3.93 -8.43 -4.05
C LEU A 89 4.85 -7.24 -4.22
N TYR A 90 6.13 -7.51 -4.44
CA TYR A 90 7.17 -6.50 -4.59
C TYR A 90 7.85 -6.61 -5.95
N ARG A 91 7.69 -5.59 -6.80
CA ARG A 91 8.31 -5.50 -8.15
C ARG A 91 8.05 -6.76 -8.99
N ILE A 92 6.80 -7.20 -9.02
CA ILE A 92 6.35 -8.40 -9.72
C ILE A 92 6.07 -8.09 -11.19
N THR A 93 6.28 -9.07 -12.07
CA THR A 93 5.76 -9.07 -13.44
C THR A 93 4.54 -9.97 -13.51
N ILE A 94 3.38 -9.38 -13.79
CA ILE A 94 2.08 -10.04 -13.91
C ILE A 94 1.23 -9.16 -14.84
N ALA A 95 0.37 -9.76 -15.66
CA ALA A 95 -0.59 -9.00 -16.45
C ALA A 95 -1.71 -8.44 -15.55
N ASP A 96 -2.30 -7.30 -15.91
CA ASP A 96 -3.28 -6.61 -15.06
C ASP A 96 -4.52 -7.48 -14.78
N ASP A 97 -5.06 -8.14 -15.80
CA ASP A 97 -6.18 -9.08 -15.69
C ASP A 97 -5.84 -10.29 -14.81
N ALA A 98 -4.62 -10.81 -14.93
CA ALA A 98 -4.12 -11.89 -14.09
C ALA A 98 -3.95 -11.45 -12.63
N LEU A 99 -3.56 -10.20 -12.36
CA LEU A 99 -3.47 -9.64 -11.02
C LEU A 99 -4.86 -9.47 -10.40
N GLU A 100 -5.82 -8.92 -11.15
CA GLU A 100 -7.22 -8.79 -10.72
C GLU A 100 -7.83 -10.17 -10.42
N SER A 101 -7.62 -11.15 -11.30
CA SER A 101 -8.06 -12.53 -11.12
C SER A 101 -7.41 -13.19 -9.89
N LEU A 102 -6.10 -12.99 -9.68
CA LEU A 102 -5.39 -13.50 -8.50
C LEU A 102 -5.97 -12.94 -7.20
N ILE A 103 -6.22 -11.63 -7.13
CA ILE A 103 -6.76 -10.95 -5.93
C ILE A 103 -8.20 -11.40 -5.67
N SER A 104 -9.05 -11.37 -6.70
CA SER A 104 -10.47 -11.76 -6.60
C SER A 104 -10.66 -13.24 -6.22
N SER A 105 -9.72 -14.09 -6.59
CA SER A 105 -9.75 -15.53 -6.26
C SER A 105 -9.26 -15.85 -4.84
N CYS A 106 -8.94 -14.83 -4.02
CA CYS A 106 -8.52 -14.96 -2.62
C CYS A 106 -9.60 -14.42 -1.65
N PRO A 107 -10.67 -15.19 -1.35
CA PRO A 107 -11.85 -14.69 -0.63
C PRO A 107 -11.61 -14.29 0.83
N LEU A 108 -10.54 -14.81 1.46
CA LEU A 108 -10.19 -14.54 2.86
C LEU A 108 -9.11 -13.47 3.03
N LEU A 109 -8.73 -12.77 1.95
CA LEU A 109 -7.65 -11.80 1.95
C LEU A 109 -7.97 -10.62 2.88
N LYS A 110 -7.13 -10.40 3.88
CA LYS A 110 -7.24 -9.31 4.87
C LYS A 110 -6.19 -8.22 4.68
N LYS A 111 -5.04 -8.56 4.09
CA LYS A 111 -3.91 -7.67 3.89
C LYS A 111 -3.39 -7.81 2.46
N LEU A 112 -3.27 -6.69 1.76
CA LEU A 112 -2.73 -6.61 0.41
C LEU A 112 -1.63 -5.54 0.37
N LYS A 113 -0.45 -5.94 -0.10
CA LYS A 113 0.73 -5.10 -0.24
C LYS A 113 1.21 -5.15 -1.69
N LEU A 114 1.19 -4.02 -2.40
CA LEU A 114 1.59 -3.91 -3.79
C LEU A 114 2.69 -2.86 -3.93
N TYR A 115 3.87 -3.25 -4.37
CA TYR A 115 5.04 -2.36 -4.50
C TYR A 115 5.63 -2.41 -5.90
N GLY A 116 5.90 -1.24 -6.48
CA GLY A 116 6.56 -1.11 -7.78
C GLY A 116 5.65 -1.42 -8.96
N PHE A 117 4.37 -1.08 -8.83
CA PHE A 117 3.37 -1.09 -9.91
C PHE A 117 3.25 0.33 -10.45
N ASN A 118 4.21 0.75 -11.25
CA ASN A 118 4.13 2.02 -11.96
C ASN A 118 3.30 1.73 -13.21
N TYR A 119 2.28 2.55 -13.52
CA TYR A 119 1.47 2.48 -14.76
C TYR A 119 0.36 1.41 -14.82
N VAL A 120 -0.21 0.96 -13.70
CA VAL A 120 -1.46 0.19 -13.76
C VAL A 120 -2.60 1.19 -13.99
N ASP A 121 -3.05 1.33 -15.24
CA ASP A 121 -4.11 2.29 -15.59
C ASP A 121 -5.45 1.97 -14.92
N ARG A 122 -5.71 0.68 -14.68
CA ARG A 122 -6.93 0.17 -14.05
C ARG A 122 -6.59 -1.01 -13.15
N LEU A 123 -7.00 -0.92 -11.88
CA LEU A 123 -6.89 -2.05 -10.96
C LEU A 123 -8.20 -2.23 -10.20
N ASN A 124 -8.89 -3.32 -10.49
CA ASN A 124 -10.09 -3.72 -9.78
C ASN A 124 -9.74 -4.60 -8.58
N ILE A 125 -9.87 -4.06 -7.36
CA ILE A 125 -9.62 -4.81 -6.13
C ILE A 125 -10.94 -5.37 -5.60
N GLN A 126 -11.25 -6.62 -5.96
CA GLN A 126 -12.38 -7.38 -5.44
C GLN A 126 -11.96 -8.24 -4.25
N ALA A 127 -11.81 -7.63 -3.07
CA ALA A 127 -11.41 -8.32 -1.85
C ALA A 127 -12.35 -7.95 -0.68
N PRO A 128 -13.47 -8.68 -0.47
CA PRO A 128 -14.53 -8.27 0.45
C PRO A 128 -14.10 -8.27 1.93
N GLN A 129 -13.08 -9.07 2.29
CA GLN A 129 -12.55 -9.18 3.65
C GLN A 129 -11.31 -8.30 3.89
N LEU A 130 -10.91 -7.49 2.90
CA LEU A 130 -9.70 -6.69 2.99
C LEU A 130 -9.83 -5.63 4.08
N LYS A 131 -8.84 -5.59 4.96
CA LYS A 131 -8.77 -4.64 6.10
C LYS A 131 -7.62 -3.66 5.96
N LYS A 132 -6.51 -4.10 5.37
CA LYS A 132 -5.28 -3.31 5.22
C LYS A 132 -4.79 -3.34 3.78
N LEU A 133 -4.55 -2.16 3.22
CA LEU A 133 -4.07 -1.98 1.86
C LEU A 133 -2.82 -1.11 1.89
N TYR A 134 -1.78 -1.55 1.21
CA TYR A 134 -0.52 -0.83 1.10
C TYR A 134 -0.15 -0.73 -0.38
N PHE A 135 0.13 0.49 -0.83
CA PHE A 135 0.57 0.78 -2.19
C PHE A 135 1.85 1.58 -2.16
N PHE A 136 2.84 1.16 -2.94
CA PHE A 136 4.09 1.88 -3.14
C PHE A 136 4.30 2.15 -4.63
N GLY A 137 4.33 3.43 -4.99
CA GLY A 137 4.19 3.94 -6.36
C GLY A 137 2.82 4.58 -6.58
N SER A 138 2.56 5.03 -7.82
CA SER A 138 1.32 5.72 -8.16
C SER A 138 0.09 4.82 -7.97
N VAL A 139 -0.93 5.36 -7.31
CA VAL A 139 -2.25 4.72 -7.22
C VAL A 139 -2.82 4.61 -8.64
N PRO A 140 -3.47 3.49 -9.01
CA PRO A 140 -4.08 3.32 -10.33
C PRO A 140 -5.05 4.46 -10.65
N LYS A 141 -5.02 4.97 -11.89
CA LYS A 141 -5.83 6.12 -12.35
C LYS A 141 -7.34 5.88 -12.35
N LYS A 142 -7.76 4.61 -12.29
CA LYS A 142 -9.16 4.22 -12.06
C LYS A 142 -9.20 2.99 -11.18
N LEU A 143 -9.99 3.08 -10.11
CA LEU A 143 -10.22 1.99 -9.19
C LEU A 143 -11.73 1.71 -9.08
N PRO A 144 -12.28 0.69 -9.75
CA PRO A 144 -13.59 0.16 -9.40
C PRO A 144 -13.47 -0.57 -8.05
N ILE A 145 -13.98 0.03 -6.97
CA ILE A 145 -13.70 -0.44 -5.60
C ILE A 145 -14.97 -0.90 -4.90
N THR A 146 -14.91 -2.08 -4.27
CA THR A 146 -15.86 -2.48 -3.21
C THR A 146 -15.10 -2.94 -1.96
N LEU A 147 -14.51 -1.99 -1.22
CA LEU A 147 -13.67 -2.25 -0.04
C LEU A 147 -14.39 -1.92 1.27
N LYS A 148 -15.54 -2.58 1.49
CA LYS A 148 -16.46 -2.30 2.62
C LYS A 148 -15.84 -2.48 4.02
N ASN A 149 -14.76 -3.25 4.12
CA ASN A 149 -14.10 -3.59 5.38
C ASN A 149 -12.72 -2.96 5.55
N LEU A 150 -12.27 -2.16 4.59
CA LEU A 150 -10.97 -1.53 4.65
C LEU A 150 -10.95 -0.51 5.79
N SER A 151 -10.01 -0.68 6.70
CA SER A 151 -9.84 0.15 7.89
C SER A 151 -8.49 0.86 7.94
N SER A 152 -7.51 0.40 7.16
CA SER A 152 -6.17 1.00 7.12
C SER A 152 -5.67 1.07 5.69
N ILE A 153 -5.24 2.26 5.28
CA ILE A 153 -4.60 2.54 3.99
C ILE A 153 -3.20 3.08 4.28
N GLU A 154 -2.21 2.58 3.56
CA GLU A 154 -0.86 3.12 3.54
C GLU A 154 -0.38 3.34 2.10
N LEU A 155 -0.13 4.59 1.73
CA LEU A 155 0.32 4.99 0.40
C LEU A 155 1.74 5.53 0.51
N PHE A 156 2.64 5.07 -0.36
CA PHE A 156 4.03 5.51 -0.40
C PHE A 156 4.39 6.12 -1.73
N ASP A 157 5.20 7.16 -1.67
CA ASP A 157 5.66 7.96 -2.80
C ASP A 157 4.45 8.50 -3.59
N LEU A 158 3.54 9.16 -2.87
CA LEU A 158 2.32 9.75 -3.45
C LEU A 158 2.65 11.13 -4.06
N PRO A 159 2.60 11.30 -5.41
CA PRO A 159 2.75 12.60 -6.04
C PRO A 159 1.48 13.45 -5.85
N PHE A 160 1.61 14.56 -5.12
CA PHE A 160 0.50 15.49 -4.88
C PHE A 160 0.25 16.46 -6.05
N ASP A 161 1.11 16.46 -7.06
CA ASP A 161 0.96 17.23 -8.29
C ASP A 161 0.29 16.44 -9.43
N ASP A 162 -0.06 15.16 -9.21
CA ASP A 162 -0.82 14.33 -10.15
C ASP A 162 -2.32 14.26 -9.76
N LEU A 163 -3.16 14.91 -10.57
CA LEU A 163 -4.61 14.96 -10.36
C LEU A 163 -5.28 13.58 -10.38
N ASP A 164 -4.85 12.67 -11.26
CA ASP A 164 -5.45 11.34 -11.35
C ASP A 164 -5.14 10.54 -10.07
N VAL A 165 -3.92 10.68 -9.55
CA VAL A 165 -3.48 10.03 -8.31
C VAL A 165 -4.21 10.57 -7.09
N VAL A 166 -4.33 11.90 -6.96
CA VAL A 166 -5.05 12.53 -5.85
C VAL A 166 -6.54 12.15 -5.90
N SER A 167 -7.17 12.22 -7.09
CA SER A 167 -8.57 11.81 -7.27
C SER A 167 -8.80 10.35 -6.88
N CYS A 168 -7.92 9.44 -7.33
CA CYS A 168 -8.04 8.03 -6.98
C CYS A 168 -7.82 7.75 -5.49
N THR A 169 -6.95 8.52 -4.85
CA THR A 169 -6.76 8.47 -3.39
C THR A 169 -8.05 8.84 -2.66
N LEU A 170 -8.72 9.92 -3.06
CA LEU A 170 -10.00 10.32 -2.49
C LEU A 170 -11.11 9.29 -2.74
N LEU A 171 -11.19 8.71 -3.95
CA LEU A 171 -12.13 7.64 -4.27
C LEU A 171 -11.90 6.39 -3.41
N LEU A 172 -10.64 6.02 -3.16
CA LEU A 172 -10.28 4.91 -2.29
C LEU A 172 -10.74 5.16 -0.85
N MET A 173 -10.53 6.37 -0.35
CA MET A 173 -10.99 6.78 0.98
C MET A 173 -12.51 6.81 1.08
N GLN A 174 -13.20 7.37 0.08
CA GLN A 174 -14.66 7.42 0.00
C GLN A 174 -15.30 6.02 0.00
N SER A 175 -14.69 5.09 -0.72
CA SER A 175 -15.15 3.70 -0.81
C SER A 175 -14.97 2.94 0.51
N SER A 176 -14.08 3.42 1.38
CA SER A 176 -13.65 2.78 2.61
C SER A 176 -14.40 3.32 3.83
N ARG A 177 -15.70 2.99 3.95
CA ARG A 177 -16.57 3.49 5.04
C ARG A 177 -16.13 3.13 6.47
N LYS A 178 -15.17 2.20 6.61
CA LYS A 178 -14.59 1.79 7.90
C LYS A 178 -13.15 2.27 8.08
N LEU A 179 -12.67 3.16 7.20
CA LEU A 179 -11.33 3.71 7.27
C LEU A 179 -11.11 4.38 8.63
N HIS A 180 -10.05 3.96 9.29
CA HIS A 180 -9.67 4.32 10.65
C HIS A 180 -8.28 4.93 10.68
N ASP A 181 -7.34 4.33 9.95
CA ASP A 181 -5.95 4.75 9.82
C ASP A 181 -5.62 5.11 8.38
N LEU A 182 -5.05 6.29 8.16
CA LEU A 182 -4.53 6.73 6.86
C LEU A 182 -3.07 7.17 7.01
N ASN A 183 -2.17 6.44 6.36
CA ASN A 183 -0.75 6.77 6.31
C ASN A 183 -0.36 7.11 4.87
N ILE A 184 0.27 8.26 4.67
CA ILE A 184 0.72 8.71 3.36
C ILE A 184 2.18 9.15 3.50
N LYS A 185 3.05 8.65 2.63
CA LYS A 185 4.37 9.20 2.40
C LYS A 185 4.34 9.94 1.06
N ALA A 186 4.54 11.26 1.11
CA ALA A 186 4.57 12.12 -0.08
C ALA A 186 5.80 11.82 -0.95
N ASP A 187 5.68 12.06 -2.25
CA ASP A 187 6.83 12.12 -3.17
C ASP A 187 7.51 13.49 -3.05
N SER A 188 8.79 13.49 -2.67
CA SER A 188 9.59 14.71 -2.49
C SER A 188 9.90 15.46 -3.79
N ASN A 189 9.59 14.87 -4.95
CA ASN A 189 9.83 15.50 -6.26
C ASN A 189 8.60 16.24 -6.82
N SER A 190 7.51 16.35 -6.05
CA SER A 190 6.30 17.01 -6.53
C SER A 190 6.56 18.48 -6.85
N SER A 191 6.13 18.92 -8.03
CA SER A 191 6.19 20.33 -8.42
C SER A 191 5.24 21.19 -7.58
N ALA A 192 5.68 22.41 -7.25
CA ALA A 192 5.05 23.23 -6.21
C ALA A 192 3.66 23.81 -6.58
N ASP A 193 3.26 23.76 -7.85
CA ASP A 193 2.03 24.42 -8.30
C ASP A 193 1.32 23.64 -9.41
N MET A 194 0.30 22.88 -9.03
CA MET A 194 -0.70 22.33 -9.94
C MET A 194 -2.07 22.87 -9.53
N GLU A 195 -2.43 24.01 -10.12
CA GLU A 195 -3.71 24.69 -9.87
C GLU A 195 -4.91 23.76 -10.06
N SER A 196 -4.81 22.78 -10.97
CA SER A 196 -5.85 21.77 -11.22
C SER A 196 -6.12 20.88 -10.00
N VAL A 197 -5.09 20.44 -9.28
CA VAL A 197 -5.23 19.62 -8.06
C VAL A 197 -5.80 20.43 -6.92
N VAL A 198 -5.32 21.66 -6.75
CA VAL A 198 -5.83 22.59 -5.73
C VAL A 198 -7.30 22.89 -5.96
N ARG A 199 -7.65 23.24 -7.20
CA ARG A 199 -9.04 23.48 -7.61
C ARG A 199 -9.90 22.25 -7.38
N PHE A 200 -9.42 21.07 -7.78
CA PHE A 200 -10.07 19.80 -7.49
C PHE A 200 -10.33 19.69 -5.99
N LEU A 201 -9.33 19.71 -5.11
CA LEU A 201 -9.53 19.55 -3.65
C LEU A 201 -10.50 20.58 -3.02
N ILE A 202 -10.53 21.81 -3.54
CA ILE A 202 -11.45 22.87 -3.07
C ILE A 202 -12.89 22.63 -3.57
N GLU A 203 -13.03 22.31 -4.86
CA GLU A 203 -14.32 22.07 -5.53
C GLU A 203 -14.90 20.70 -5.19
N GLU A 204 -14.05 19.73 -4.83
CA GLU A 204 -14.33 18.38 -4.34
C GLU A 204 -14.96 18.49 -2.93
N ASN A 205 -15.97 19.33 -2.78
CA ASN A 205 -16.80 19.42 -1.61
C ASN A 205 -17.76 18.21 -1.50
N CYS A 206 -17.40 17.07 -2.09
CA CYS A 206 -18.23 15.89 -2.20
C CYS A 206 -18.84 15.49 -0.85
N SER A 207 -20.06 14.96 -0.94
CA SER A 207 -21.04 14.67 0.12
C SER A 207 -20.62 13.61 1.15
N PHE A 208 -19.37 13.13 1.10
CA PHE A 208 -18.91 12.07 1.97
C PHE A 208 -18.05 12.61 3.10
N TYR A 209 -18.11 11.91 4.23
CA TYR A 209 -17.34 12.21 5.43
C TYR A 209 -16.60 10.95 5.84
N LEU A 210 -15.38 11.14 6.33
CA LEU A 210 -14.50 10.10 6.85
C LEU A 210 -14.88 9.84 8.31
N ARG A 211 -16.11 9.33 8.50
CA ARG A 211 -16.80 9.23 9.80
C ARG A 211 -16.12 8.29 10.81
N LYS A 212 -15.11 7.54 10.41
CA LYS A 212 -14.40 6.60 11.27
C LYS A 212 -12.89 6.84 11.30
N LEU A 213 -12.40 7.82 10.55
CA LEU A 213 -10.98 8.13 10.49
C LEU A 213 -10.57 8.81 11.80
N LEU A 214 -9.65 8.18 12.52
CA LEU A 214 -9.16 8.67 13.80
C LEU A 214 -7.70 9.13 13.72
N TYR A 215 -6.90 8.45 12.89
CA TYR A 215 -5.46 8.65 12.81
C TYR A 215 -5.03 8.91 11.37
N VAL A 216 -4.30 10.01 11.18
CA VAL A 216 -3.67 10.37 9.91
C VAL A 216 -2.18 10.60 10.15
N LYS A 217 -1.34 10.01 9.31
CA LYS A 217 0.10 10.27 9.30
C LYS A 217 0.53 10.66 7.89
N LEU A 218 1.15 11.82 7.74
CA LEU A 218 1.74 12.31 6.51
C LEU A 218 3.24 12.51 6.72
N THR A 219 4.08 11.84 5.94
CA THR A 219 5.55 11.90 6.05
C THR A 219 6.18 12.39 4.75
N TYR A 220 7.43 12.86 4.80
CA TYR A 220 8.12 13.49 3.67
C TYR A 220 7.37 14.74 3.17
N PHE A 221 6.71 15.43 4.09
CA PHE A 221 5.91 16.60 3.79
C PHE A 221 6.79 17.79 3.39
N SER A 222 6.52 18.38 2.22
CA SER A 222 7.26 19.53 1.69
C SER A 222 6.55 20.85 1.99
N GLY A 223 5.23 20.83 2.17
CA GLY A 223 4.42 22.04 2.42
C GLY A 223 3.97 22.78 1.16
N VAL A 224 4.07 22.15 -0.01
CA VAL A 224 3.51 22.69 -1.26
C VAL A 224 1.99 22.82 -1.18
N THR A 225 1.42 23.70 -2.02
CA THR A 225 -0.01 24.05 -1.97
C THR A 225 -0.94 22.83 -2.07
N PRO A 226 -0.71 21.84 -2.97
CA PRO A 226 -1.56 20.64 -3.04
C PRO A 226 -1.56 19.79 -1.75
N GLU A 227 -0.41 19.63 -1.09
CA GLU A 227 -0.32 18.89 0.18
C GLU A 227 -1.10 19.62 1.30
N MET A 228 -0.97 20.94 1.36
CA MET A 228 -1.67 21.78 2.33
C MET A 228 -3.18 21.73 2.17
N GLU A 229 -3.68 21.83 0.92
CA GLU A 229 -5.12 21.71 0.65
C GLU A 229 -5.62 20.28 0.89
N PHE A 230 -4.80 19.25 0.67
CA PHE A 230 -5.16 17.88 1.04
C PHE A 230 -5.32 17.72 2.55
N ILE A 231 -4.39 18.23 3.37
CA ILE A 231 -4.52 18.23 4.83
C ILE A 231 -5.82 18.92 5.25
N LYS A 232 -6.07 20.12 4.72
CA LYS A 232 -7.27 20.89 5.03
C LYS A 232 -8.54 20.13 4.66
N PHE A 233 -8.57 19.49 3.49
CA PHE A 233 -9.66 18.61 3.07
C PHE A 233 -9.90 17.51 4.12
N ILE A 234 -8.86 16.81 4.57
CA ILE A 234 -8.98 15.74 5.57
C ILE A 234 -9.54 16.29 6.90
N LEU A 235 -9.04 17.42 7.39
CA LEU A 235 -9.49 18.03 8.65
C LEU A 235 -10.97 18.41 8.61
N VAL A 236 -11.45 18.93 7.47
CA VAL A 236 -12.86 19.32 7.27
C VAL A 236 -13.76 18.09 7.08
N LYS A 237 -13.26 17.01 6.46
CA LYS A 237 -14.07 15.82 6.14
C LYS A 237 -14.04 14.75 7.23
N SER A 238 -13.27 14.92 8.31
CA SER A 238 -13.05 13.91 9.36
C SER A 238 -13.57 14.36 10.74
N PRO A 239 -14.87 14.19 11.03
CA PRO A 239 -15.49 14.72 12.25
C PRO A 239 -15.07 14.00 13.54
N LEU A 240 -14.49 12.80 13.46
CA LEU A 240 -14.00 12.03 14.61
C LEU A 240 -12.47 11.98 14.69
N LEU A 241 -11.76 12.74 13.86
CA LEU A 241 -10.31 12.71 13.83
C LEU A 241 -9.75 13.05 15.22
N GLN A 242 -8.85 12.22 15.71
CA GLN A 242 -8.19 12.42 17.01
C GLN A 242 -6.81 13.02 16.81
N MET A 243 -6.04 12.47 15.87
CA MET A 243 -4.65 12.84 15.70
C MET A 243 -4.26 12.85 14.23
N MET A 244 -3.57 13.92 13.86
CA MET A 244 -2.89 14.07 12.58
C MET A 244 -1.41 14.36 12.84
N ILE A 245 -0.53 13.47 12.37
CA ILE A 245 0.91 13.63 12.45
C ILE A 245 1.40 14.08 11.08
N VAL A 246 2.17 15.18 11.05
CA VAL A 246 2.84 15.67 9.85
C VAL A 246 4.34 15.71 10.14
N GLU A 247 5.10 14.93 9.36
CA GLU A 247 6.57 14.81 9.44
C GLU A 247 7.18 15.40 8.16
N PRO A 248 7.94 16.52 8.25
CA PRO A 248 8.59 17.13 7.10
C PRO A 248 9.59 16.21 6.42
N ASN A 249 9.93 16.54 5.18
CA ASN A 249 11.13 16.02 4.54
C ASN A 249 12.37 16.72 5.10
N GLU A 250 13.15 16.03 5.94
CA GLU A 250 14.37 16.58 6.55
C GLU A 250 15.47 16.89 5.53
N ASP A 251 15.41 16.24 4.36
CA ASP A 251 16.40 16.43 3.29
C ASP A 251 16.10 17.66 2.40
N ASP A 252 14.98 18.37 2.60
CA ASP A 252 14.59 19.52 1.78
C ASP A 252 15.22 20.84 2.33
N PRO A 253 16.21 21.43 1.62
CA PRO A 253 16.89 22.64 2.07
C PRO A 253 16.04 23.90 1.94
N PHE A 254 14.90 23.85 1.23
CA PHE A 254 14.00 24.99 1.03
C PHE A 254 12.78 24.96 1.96
N TYR A 255 12.75 24.02 2.90
CA TYR A 255 11.64 23.84 3.82
C TYR A 255 11.49 25.02 4.81
N ILE A 256 10.29 25.63 4.87
CA ILE A 256 9.98 26.77 5.75
C ILE A 256 8.99 26.34 6.85
N GLU A 257 9.53 25.79 7.94
CA GLU A 257 8.77 25.29 9.10
C GLU A 257 7.77 26.29 9.68
N SER A 258 8.24 27.53 9.89
CA SER A 258 7.46 28.56 10.58
C SER A 258 6.23 29.02 9.80
N ARG A 259 6.20 28.83 8.48
CA ARG A 259 5.05 29.17 7.64
C ARG A 259 4.02 28.05 7.68
N VAL A 260 4.46 26.81 7.43
CA VAL A 260 3.61 25.61 7.42
C VAL A 260 2.87 25.46 8.75
N THR A 261 3.60 25.52 9.87
CA THR A 261 3.02 25.33 11.22
C THR A 261 1.94 26.36 11.54
N LYS A 262 2.15 27.64 11.19
CA LYS A 262 1.16 28.71 11.37
C LYS A 262 -0.12 28.46 10.59
N ASP A 263 0.00 27.96 9.36
CA ASP A 263 -1.14 27.69 8.49
C ASP A 263 -1.93 26.46 8.99
N LEU A 264 -1.24 25.38 9.36
CA LEU A 264 -1.87 24.16 9.91
C LEU A 264 -2.71 24.41 11.17
N ILE A 265 -2.25 25.29 12.06
CA ILE A 265 -2.97 25.64 13.29
C ILE A 265 -4.28 26.38 12.97
N ARG A 266 -4.33 27.14 11.87
CA ARG A 266 -5.48 27.96 11.46
C ARG A 266 -6.51 27.21 10.63
N PHE A 267 -6.19 26.00 10.16
CA PHE A 267 -7.11 25.24 9.33
C PHE A 267 -8.40 24.86 10.06
N PRO A 268 -9.57 24.98 9.39
CA PRO A 268 -10.84 24.57 9.95
C PRO A 268 -10.86 23.06 10.19
N ARG A 269 -11.49 22.63 11.29
CA ARG A 269 -11.58 21.22 11.69
C ARG A 269 -13.03 20.85 11.97
N ALA A 270 -13.48 19.72 11.43
CA ALA A 270 -14.78 19.16 11.78
C ALA A 270 -14.75 18.48 13.16
N SER A 271 -13.62 17.90 13.53
CA SER A 271 -13.39 17.34 14.86
C SER A 271 -12.94 18.43 15.84
N LYS A 272 -13.61 18.52 16.98
CA LYS A 272 -13.24 19.42 18.09
C LYS A 272 -12.05 18.91 18.91
N THR A 273 -11.73 17.63 18.79
CA THR A 273 -10.67 16.96 19.55
C THR A 273 -9.45 16.64 18.70
N ALA A 274 -9.47 17.00 17.42
CA ALA A 274 -8.35 16.74 16.51
C ALA A 274 -7.12 17.56 16.92
N GLU A 275 -6.06 16.85 17.27
CA GLU A 275 -4.72 17.38 17.49
C GLU A 275 -3.90 17.24 16.20
N ILE A 276 -3.19 18.30 15.83
CA ILE A 276 -2.20 18.28 14.75
C ILE A 276 -0.83 18.36 15.40
N ILE A 277 -0.07 17.28 15.27
CA ILE A 277 1.31 17.20 15.74
C ILE A 277 2.20 17.41 14.53
N TYR A 278 2.91 18.54 14.52
CA TYR A 278 3.97 18.80 13.56
C TYR A 278 5.28 18.36 14.19
N ASN A 279 5.84 17.23 13.74
CA ASN A 279 7.04 16.66 14.36
C ASN A 279 8.26 17.04 13.53
N THR A 280 8.91 18.16 13.88
CA THR A 280 10.32 18.36 13.56
C THR A 280 11.11 17.65 14.64
N ALA A 281 12.01 16.74 14.25
CA ALA A 281 12.74 15.95 15.21
C ALA A 281 13.65 16.84 16.09
N GLU A 282 13.15 17.22 17.27
CA GLU A 282 13.99 17.40 18.44
C GLU A 282 13.67 16.28 19.43
N ILE A 283 14.73 15.61 19.92
CA ILE A 283 14.80 14.52 20.92
C ILE A 283 14.76 13.11 20.27
N THR A 284 15.84 12.35 20.07
CA THR A 284 17.02 12.07 20.93
C THR A 284 18.31 11.86 20.12
N SER A 285 19.15 12.88 20.02
CA SER A 285 20.55 12.72 20.45
C SER A 285 20.58 13.11 21.93
N ARG A 286 21.35 12.39 22.75
CA ARG A 286 21.39 12.41 24.24
C ARG A 286 20.41 11.42 24.90
N VAL A 287 20.87 10.18 25.09
CA VAL A 287 21.29 9.67 26.40
C VAL A 287 22.29 8.53 26.15
N GLY A 288 23.50 8.66 26.73
CA GLY A 288 24.36 7.58 27.23
C GLY A 288 25.01 6.64 26.22
#